data_AF-A0A7V9IQ37-F1
#
_entry.id   AF-A0A7V9IQ37-F1
#
_cell.length_a   1.000
_cell.length_b   1.000
_cell.length_c   1.000
_cell.angle_alpha   90.00
_cell.angle_beta   90.00
_cell.angle_gamma   90.00
#
_symmetry.space_group_name_H-M   'P 1'
#
loop_
_entity.id
_entity.type
_entity.pdbx_description
1 polymer ?
#
loop_
_entity_poly.entity_id
_entity_poly.type
_entity_poly.pdbx_seq_one_letter_code
_entity_poly.pdbx_strand_id
1 'polypeptide(L)' 'MLGWIRIPCAHAHRLLSERMDRAIATDDRWRLRLHLMACDMCSRFERQIDLMRVAIRRFGE' A
#
# COMPACT_ATOMS: atom_id res chain seq x y z
N MET A 1 -5.57 -0.38 23.99
CA MET A 1 -4.11 -0.54 23.81
C MET A 1 -3.80 -1.08 22.40
N LEU A 2 -4.21 -0.39 21.33
CA LEU A 2 -4.09 -0.84 19.92
C LEU A 2 -3.73 0.33 18.96
N GLY A 3 -3.11 1.40 19.47
CA GLY A 3 -2.92 2.66 18.74
C GLY A 3 -1.74 2.70 17.76
N TRP A 4 -0.84 1.72 17.82
CA TRP A 4 0.48 1.71 17.16
C TRP A 4 0.56 0.75 15.97
N ILE A 5 -0.43 -0.15 15.84
CA ILE A 5 -0.62 -1.05 14.70
C ILE A 5 -1.45 -0.39 13.58
N ARG A 6 -2.21 0.65 13.92
CA ARG A 6 -3.24 1.21 13.04
C ARG A 6 -2.78 2.54 12.46
N ILE A 7 -2.04 2.48 11.35
CA ILE A 7 -1.97 3.64 10.45
C ILE A 7 -3.38 3.90 9.87
N PRO A 8 -3.80 5.16 9.68
CA PRO A 8 -5.09 5.47 9.06
C PRO A 8 -5.09 5.11 7.58
N CYS A 9 -6.27 4.86 6.99
CA CYS A 9 -6.39 4.52 5.57
C CYS A 9 -5.71 5.54 4.65
N ALA A 10 -5.77 6.84 4.98
CA ALA A 10 -5.07 7.89 4.24
C ALA A 10 -3.54 7.69 4.21
N HIS A 11 -2.95 7.27 5.33
CA HIS A 11 -1.52 6.97 5.39
C HIS A 11 -1.23 5.67 4.64
N ALA A 12 -2.08 4.64 4.75
CA ALA A 12 -1.93 3.43 3.96
C ALA A 12 -1.96 3.74 2.45
N HIS A 13 -2.93 4.53 1.97
CA HIS A 13 -3.02 4.95 0.57
C HIS A 13 -1.77 5.71 0.12
N ARG A 14 -1.26 6.61 0.96
CA ARG A 14 -0.01 7.32 0.70
C ARG A 14 1.17 6.36 0.56
N LEU A 15 1.37 5.42 1.48
CA LEU A 15 2.43 4.41 1.38
C LEU A 15 2.25 3.50 0.15
N LEU A 16 1.00 3.16 -0.20
CA LEU A 16 0.65 2.35 -1.37
C LEU A 16 0.95 3.06 -2.70
N SER A 17 0.85 4.39 -2.72
CA SER A 17 1.26 5.23 -3.85
C SER A 17 2.78 5.43 -3.86
N GLU A 18 3.39 5.77 -2.72
CA GLU A 18 4.83 6.01 -2.63
C GLU A 18 5.64 4.77 -3.06
N ARG A 19 5.19 3.56 -2.71
CA ARG A 19 5.82 2.31 -3.15
C ARG A 19 5.79 2.09 -4.67
N MET A 20 4.98 2.83 -5.44
CA MET A 20 4.99 2.81 -6.91
C MET A 20 6.16 3.58 -7.49
N ASP A 21 6.54 4.65 -6.82
CA ASP A 21 7.57 5.58 -7.27
C ASP A 21 8.95 5.21 -6.68
N ARG A 22 8.98 4.88 -5.39
CA ARG A 22 10.21 4.61 -4.63
C ARG A 22 10.05 3.45 -3.65
N ALA A 23 11.17 2.92 -3.15
CA ALA A 23 11.13 2.00 -2.03
C ALA A 23 10.66 2.72 -0.76
N ILE A 24 9.72 2.12 -0.03
CA ILE A 24 9.29 2.60 1.29
C ILE A 24 10.17 2.01 2.41
N ALA A 25 10.24 2.70 3.54
CA ALA A 25 10.99 2.25 4.72
C ALA A 25 10.48 0.90 5.25
N THR A 26 11.37 0.13 5.88
CA THR A 26 11.06 -1.24 6.33
C THR A 26 10.00 -1.27 7.42
N ASP A 27 9.99 -0.28 8.32
CA ASP A 27 8.98 -0.14 9.37
C ASP A 27 7.59 0.21 8.80
N ASP A 28 7.55 1.10 7.80
CA ASP A 28 6.31 1.43 7.07
C ASP A 28 5.76 0.23 6.31
N ARG A 29 6.63 -0.61 5.75
CA ARG A 29 6.23 -1.86 5.10
C ARG A 29 5.52 -2.80 6.07
N TRP A 30 6.02 -2.95 7.29
CA TRP A 30 5.39 -3.79 8.31
C TRP A 30 4.05 -3.23 8.77
N ARG A 31 3.98 -1.92 9.06
CA ARG A 31 2.73 -1.24 9.43
C ARG A 31 1.67 -1.33 8.35
N LEU A 32 2.07 -1.13 7.09
CA LEU A 32 1.18 -1.28 5.94
C LEU A 32 0.67 -2.71 5.82
N ARG A 33 1.53 -3.73 5.95
CA ARG A 33 1.12 -5.13 5.89
C ARG A 33 0.08 -5.48 6.97
N LEU A 34 0.28 -5.02 8.20
CA LEU A 34 -0.70 -5.21 9.28
C LEU A 34 -2.03 -4.50 8.99
N HIS A 35 -1.98 -3.28 8.44
CA HIS A 35 -3.19 -2.55 8.05
C HIS A 35 -3.98 -3.28 6.96
N LEU A 36 -3.30 -3.78 5.93
CA LEU A 36 -3.93 -4.51 4.82
C LEU A 36 -4.63 -5.80 5.29
N MET A 37 -4.05 -6.50 6.28
CA MET A 37 -4.70 -7.66 6.91
C MET A 37 -6.00 -7.31 7.63
N ALA A 38 -6.14 -6.07 8.13
CA ALA A 38 -7.30 -5.62 8.91
C ALA A 38 -8.32 -4.81 8.09
N CYS A 39 -7.96 -4.31 6.90
CA CYS A 39 -8.81 -3.43 6.09
C CYS A 39 -8.97 -3.97 4.66
N ASP A 40 -10.15 -4.51 4.36
CA ASP A 40 -10.50 -5.00 3.01
C ASP A 40 -10.43 -3.89 1.95
N MET A 41 -10.88 -2.68 2.28
CA MET A 41 -10.89 -1.54 1.35
C MET A 41 -9.48 -1.17 0.88
N CYS A 42 -8.52 -1.07 1.81
CA CYS A 42 -7.13 -0.81 1.46
C CYS A 42 -6.47 -2.00 0.74
N SER A 43 -6.85 -3.24 1.06
CA SER A 43 -6.40 -4.45 0.32
C SER A 43 -6.90 -4.47 -1.12
N ARG A 44 -8.12 -4.01 -1.39
CA ARG A 44 -8.62 -3.87 -2.76
C ARG A 44 -7.88 -2.77 -3.52
N PHE A 45 -7.65 -1.63 -2.89
CA PHE A 45 -6.89 -0.53 -3.46
C PHE A 45 -5.44 -0.95 -3.77
N GLU A 46 -4.82 -1.74 -2.89
CA GLU A 46 -3.50 -2.33 -3.10
C GLU A 46 -3.44 -3.11 -4.43
N ARG A 47 -4.41 -4.02 -4.63
CA ARG A 47 -4.52 -4.83 -5.85
C ARG A 47 -4.74 -3.98 -7.08
N GLN A 48 -5.59 -2.94 -7.00
CA GLN A 48 -5.82 -2.02 -8.12
C GLN A 48 -4.52 -1.32 -8.54
N ILE A 49 -3.76 -0.80 -7.57
CA ILE A 49 -2.46 -0.16 -7.85
C ILE A 49 -1.45 -1.14 -8.45
N ASP A 50 -1.41 -2.38 -7.96
CA ASP A 50 -0.50 -3.39 -8.51
C ASP A 50 -0.84 -3.74 -9.96
N LEU A 51 -2.13 -3.89 -10.27
CA LEU A 51 -2.60 -4.06 -11.64
C LEU A 51 -2.17 -2.91 -12.55
N MET A 52 -2.31 -1.65 -12.09
CA MET A 52 -1.84 -0.49 -12.84
C MET A 52 -0.33 -0.53 -13.07
N ARG A 53 0.46 -0.91 -12.06
CA ARG A 53 1.92 -1.05 -12.20
C ARG A 53 2.29 -2.09 -13.25
N VAL A 54 1.63 -3.24 -13.24
CA VAL A 54 1.87 -4.32 -14.21
C VAL A 54 1.47 -3.84 -15.62
N ALA A 55 0.32 -3.18 -15.76
CA ALA A 55 -0.13 -2.64 -17.05
C ALA A 55 0.87 -1.61 -17.61
N ILE A 56 1.30 -0.64 -16.81
CA ILE A 56 2.30 0.36 -17.21
C ILE A 56 3.61 -0.31 -17.64
N ARG A 57 4.09 -1.30 -16.88
CA ARG A 57 5.31 -2.04 -17.22
C ARG A 57 5.19 -2.88 -18.50
N ARG A 58 3.98 -3.31 -18.84
CA ARG A 58 3.72 -4.18 -19.99
C ARG A 58 3.40 -3.40 -21.27
N PHE A 59 2.81 -2.22 -21.15
CA PHE A 59 2.26 -1.45 -22.27
C PHE A 59 2.80 -0.03 -22.39
N GLY A 60 3.68 0.42 -21.49
CA GLY A 60 4.23 1.78 -21.47
C GLY A 60 5.35 2.05 -22.47
N GLU A 61 5.28 1.46 -23.67
CA GLU A 61 6.18 1.75 -24.80
C GLU A 61 5.57 2.81 -25.74
#